data_AF-R5MI21-F1
#
_entry.id   AF-R5MI21-F1
#
_cell.length_a   1.000
_cell.length_b   1.000
_cell.length_c   1.000
_cell.angle_alpha   90.00
_cell.angle_beta   90.00
_cell.angle_gamma   90.00
#
_symmetry.space_group_name_H-M   'P 1'
#
loop_
_entity.id
_entity.type
_entity.pdbx_description
1 polymer ?
#
loop_
_entity_poly.entity_id
_entity_poly.type
_entity_poly.pdbx_seq_one_letter_code
_entity_poly.pdbx_strand_id
1 'polypeptide(L)'
;MANTSFFIKKMNDYKKCMKLLNCANCVFNDEIDCFEFKKISKYTKSKPIYEKVKADFKLVDELINRQDLLNAATVLRTLYENIIYIIATSYDKEIKTTLDTSPRELRKVLEKNCSSIFTDYFEPEGFNNIYKYLCKFIHPCSLKELVSYMNKTIKYKNYLLENLKYMMLVIEYMYLNFLNKKISNEESKFDLNFIHLCTYVNLMNVAYYINDVKDSKSFIKRYFYYDTNNKYIIENQEKIKVVYETLIDKKDLVEEDIKELTKALDCQINESKYKVTIADILGGK
;
A
#
# COMPACT_ATOMS: atom_id res chain seq x y z
N MET A 1 -12.88 -16.92 33.75
CA MET A 1 -11.63 -16.76 32.95
C MET A 1 -11.51 -17.92 31.96
N ALA A 2 -12.12 -17.81 30.79
CA ALA A 2 -11.92 -18.67 29.62
C ALA A 2 -12.90 -18.18 28.56
N ASN A 3 -12.45 -17.35 27.63
CA ASN A 3 -13.09 -17.05 26.32
C ASN A 3 -12.33 -15.97 25.52
N THR A 4 -11.17 -15.51 25.99
CA THR A 4 -10.29 -14.59 25.26
C THR A 4 -9.65 -15.21 23.99
N SER A 5 -9.84 -16.50 23.67
CA SER A 5 -8.87 -17.23 22.84
C SER A 5 -9.43 -18.09 21.69
N PHE A 6 -10.38 -17.63 20.87
CA PHE A 6 -10.61 -18.29 19.56
C PHE A 6 -10.34 -17.37 18.37
N PHE A 7 -10.72 -16.09 18.46
CA PHE A 7 -10.49 -15.10 17.41
C PHE A 7 -9.04 -14.55 17.41
N ILE A 8 -8.52 -14.16 18.59
CA ILE A 8 -7.08 -13.84 18.79
C ILE A 8 -6.20 -15.06 18.47
N LYS A 9 -6.67 -16.29 18.76
CA LYS A 9 -5.96 -17.52 18.38
C LYS A 9 -5.97 -17.78 16.86
N LYS A 10 -6.99 -17.30 16.12
CA LYS A 10 -7.05 -17.36 14.65
C LYS A 10 -6.20 -16.27 13.98
N MET A 11 -6.13 -15.07 14.56
CA MET A 11 -5.27 -13.96 14.09
C MET A 11 -3.79 -14.10 14.49
N ASN A 12 -3.47 -15.02 15.42
CA ASN A 12 -2.10 -15.38 15.79
C ASN A 12 -1.32 -16.11 14.68
N ASP A 13 -1.96 -16.47 13.58
CA ASP A 13 -1.26 -17.03 12.44
C ASP A 13 -0.91 -15.88 11.48
N TYR A 14 0.19 -15.18 11.78
CA TYR A 14 0.74 -14.07 10.99
C TYR A 14 0.63 -14.31 9.47
N LYS A 15 0.91 -15.55 9.03
CA LYS A 15 0.80 -15.97 7.63
C LYS A 15 -0.62 -15.86 7.06
N LYS A 16 -1.65 -16.16 7.85
CA LYS A 16 -3.06 -16.03 7.42
C LYS A 16 -3.48 -14.58 7.28
N CYS A 17 -3.06 -13.70 8.19
CA CYS A 17 -3.36 -12.27 8.09
C CYS A 17 -2.69 -11.65 6.85
N MET A 18 -1.44 -12.02 6.54
CA MET A 18 -0.75 -11.48 5.36
C MET A 18 -1.41 -11.88 4.04
N LYS A 19 -2.10 -13.03 3.98
CA LYS A 19 -2.89 -13.42 2.79
C LYS A 19 -3.98 -12.43 2.43
N LEU A 20 -4.49 -11.65 3.40
CA LEU A 20 -5.48 -10.61 3.12
C LEU A 20 -4.91 -9.53 2.19
N LEU A 21 -3.61 -9.23 2.26
CA LEU A 21 -2.96 -8.29 1.34
C LEU A 21 -2.92 -8.83 -0.09
N ASN A 22 -2.78 -10.14 -0.27
CA ASN A 22 -2.84 -10.78 -1.60
C ASN A 22 -4.27 -10.74 -2.16
N CYS A 23 -5.28 -10.98 -1.31
CA CYS A 23 -6.69 -10.90 -1.71
C CYS A 23 -7.06 -9.46 -2.11
N ALA A 24 -6.63 -8.50 -1.29
CA ALA A 24 -6.78 -7.07 -1.56
C ALA A 24 -6.24 -6.70 -2.94
N ASN A 25 -5.01 -7.12 -3.23
CA ASN A 25 -4.35 -6.76 -4.47
C ASN A 25 -5.11 -7.29 -5.69
N CYS A 26 -5.65 -8.51 -5.62
CA CYS A 26 -6.48 -9.06 -6.70
C CYS A 26 -7.71 -8.20 -6.95
N VAL A 27 -8.40 -7.78 -5.89
CA VAL A 27 -9.61 -6.96 -5.95
C VAL A 27 -9.31 -5.56 -6.50
N PHE A 28 -8.26 -4.90 -6.01
CA PHE A 28 -7.81 -3.59 -6.51
C PHE A 28 -7.39 -3.63 -7.98
N ASN A 29 -6.61 -4.64 -8.39
CA ASN A 29 -6.19 -4.81 -9.78
C ASN A 29 -7.36 -5.05 -10.73
N ASP A 30 -8.38 -5.78 -10.27
CA ASP A 30 -9.58 -6.02 -11.07
C ASP A 30 -10.35 -4.74 -11.36
N GLU A 31 -10.55 -3.93 -10.33
CA GLU A 31 -11.24 -2.64 -10.45
C GLU A 31 -10.45 -1.69 -11.37
N ILE A 32 -9.11 -1.60 -11.20
CA ILE A 32 -8.25 -0.79 -12.09
C ILE A 32 -8.34 -1.28 -13.55
N ASP A 33 -8.39 -2.59 -13.77
CA ASP A 33 -8.51 -3.18 -15.11
C ASP A 33 -9.79 -2.72 -15.82
N CYS A 34 -10.89 -2.47 -15.09
CA CYS A 34 -12.20 -2.08 -15.62
C CYS A 34 -12.27 -0.64 -16.17
N PHE A 35 -11.30 0.22 -15.86
CA PHE A 35 -11.31 1.60 -16.36
C PHE A 35 -10.78 1.72 -17.80
N GLU A 36 -11.47 2.54 -18.59
CA GLU A 36 -11.06 2.95 -19.94
C GLU A 36 -10.37 4.31 -19.93
N PHE A 37 -9.15 4.39 -20.50
CA PHE A 37 -8.35 5.62 -20.55
C PHE A 37 -9.12 6.85 -21.08
N LYS A 38 -9.94 6.65 -22.13
CA LYS A 38 -10.70 7.74 -22.78
C LYS A 38 -11.68 8.43 -21.83
N LYS A 39 -12.16 7.73 -20.79
CA LYS A 39 -13.05 8.29 -19.77
C LYS A 39 -12.29 9.14 -18.74
N ILE A 40 -10.99 8.90 -18.58
CA ILE A 40 -10.16 9.48 -17.52
C ILE A 40 -9.47 10.77 -18.00
N SER A 41 -8.95 10.76 -19.23
CA SER A 41 -8.20 11.89 -19.76
C SER A 41 -8.42 12.08 -21.25
N LYS A 42 -8.60 13.35 -21.65
CA LYS A 42 -8.55 13.78 -23.06
C LYS A 42 -7.10 14.00 -23.53
N TYR A 43 -6.14 13.97 -22.61
CA TYR A 43 -4.73 14.20 -22.91
C TYR A 43 -4.08 12.92 -23.47
N THR A 44 -4.12 12.74 -24.78
CA THR A 44 -3.65 11.53 -25.47
C THR A 44 -2.18 11.19 -25.21
N LYS A 45 -1.35 12.17 -24.86
CA LYS A 45 0.08 11.97 -24.56
C LYS A 45 0.34 11.12 -23.31
N SER A 46 -0.61 11.03 -22.35
CA SER A 46 -0.47 10.16 -21.17
C SER A 46 -0.98 8.74 -21.39
N LYS A 47 -1.58 8.43 -22.55
CA LYS A 47 -2.12 7.09 -22.86
C LYS A 47 -1.07 5.97 -22.72
N PRO A 48 0.16 6.09 -23.26
CA PRO A 48 1.16 5.03 -23.09
C PRO A 48 1.55 4.81 -21.63
N ILE A 49 1.56 5.87 -20.82
CA ILE A 49 1.89 5.79 -19.39
C ILE A 49 0.74 5.12 -18.64
N TYR A 50 -0.51 5.37 -19.02
CA TYR A 50 -1.68 4.68 -18.45
C TYR A 50 -1.64 3.16 -18.69
N GLU A 51 -1.36 2.74 -19.93
CA GLU A 51 -1.23 1.31 -20.25
C GLU A 51 -0.07 0.68 -19.47
N LYS A 52 1.03 1.43 -19.29
CA LYS A 52 2.17 1.03 -18.49
C LYS A 52 1.82 0.87 -17.00
N VAL A 53 0.96 1.70 -16.42
CA VAL A 53 0.54 1.58 -15.00
C VAL A 53 -0.06 0.20 -14.71
N LYS A 54 -0.95 -0.29 -15.57
CA LYS A 54 -1.58 -1.62 -15.40
C LYS A 54 -0.54 -2.74 -15.48
N ALA A 55 0.40 -2.65 -16.41
CA ALA A 55 1.48 -3.63 -16.56
C ALA A 55 2.46 -3.59 -15.38
N ASP A 56 2.82 -2.40 -14.91
CA ASP A 56 3.75 -2.20 -13.80
C ASP A 56 3.16 -2.72 -12.47
N PHE A 57 1.85 -2.57 -12.20
CA PHE A 57 1.23 -3.19 -11.01
C PHE A 57 1.38 -4.71 -11.01
N LYS A 58 1.07 -5.36 -12.14
CA LYS A 58 1.24 -6.82 -12.31
C LYS A 58 2.69 -7.24 -12.14
N LEU A 59 3.62 -6.48 -12.72
CA LEU A 59 5.05 -6.74 -12.58
C LEU A 59 5.54 -6.61 -11.12
N VAL A 60 5.09 -5.58 -10.38
CA VAL A 60 5.44 -5.43 -8.96
C VAL A 60 4.92 -6.62 -8.16
N ASP A 61 3.68 -7.07 -8.41
CA ASP A 61 3.11 -8.24 -7.74
C ASP A 61 3.94 -9.52 -8.00
N GLU A 62 4.29 -9.78 -9.27
CA GLU A 62 5.14 -10.90 -9.66
C GLU A 62 6.51 -10.85 -8.97
N LEU A 63 7.14 -9.68 -8.91
CA LEU A 63 8.43 -9.48 -8.26
C LEU A 63 8.33 -9.71 -6.75
N ILE A 64 7.28 -9.25 -6.09
CA ILE A 64 7.02 -9.54 -4.67
C ILE A 64 6.86 -11.05 -4.44
N ASN A 65 6.09 -11.73 -5.30
CA ASN A 65 5.85 -13.18 -5.19
C ASN A 65 7.14 -13.99 -5.41
N ARG A 66 8.04 -13.51 -6.28
CA ARG A 66 9.40 -14.07 -6.48
C ARG A 66 10.39 -13.65 -5.38
N GLN A 67 9.93 -12.90 -4.39
CA GLN A 67 10.74 -12.32 -3.33
C GLN A 67 11.87 -11.40 -3.84
N ASP A 68 11.70 -10.76 -4.99
CA ASP A 68 12.65 -9.81 -5.55
C ASP A 68 12.34 -8.40 -5.05
N LEU A 69 12.69 -8.16 -3.78
CA LEU A 69 12.37 -6.91 -3.08
C LEU A 69 12.93 -5.66 -3.80
N LEU A 70 14.12 -5.76 -4.40
CA LEU A 70 14.81 -4.60 -4.97
C LEU A 70 14.17 -4.14 -6.26
N ASN A 71 13.93 -5.09 -7.15
CA ASN A 71 13.26 -4.79 -8.41
C ASN A 71 11.81 -4.40 -8.13
N ALA A 72 11.12 -5.08 -7.20
CA ALA A 72 9.76 -4.70 -6.80
C ALA A 72 9.70 -3.24 -6.30
N ALA A 73 10.59 -2.84 -5.39
CA ALA A 73 10.60 -1.48 -4.87
C ALA A 73 10.92 -0.45 -5.97
N THR A 74 11.91 -0.75 -6.81
CA THR A 74 12.34 0.13 -7.92
C THR A 74 11.20 0.38 -8.89
N VAL A 75 10.54 -0.68 -9.35
CA VAL A 75 9.40 -0.59 -10.26
C VAL A 75 8.24 0.15 -9.58
N LEU A 76 7.94 -0.14 -8.30
CA LEU A 76 6.85 0.50 -7.58
C LEU A 76 7.04 2.02 -7.42
N ARG A 77 8.28 2.50 -7.25
CA ARG A 77 8.56 3.95 -7.26
C ARG A 77 8.31 4.57 -8.61
N THR A 78 8.81 3.96 -9.68
CA THR A 78 8.56 4.48 -11.03
C THR A 78 7.06 4.48 -11.35
N LEU A 79 6.34 3.43 -10.93
CA LEU A 79 4.89 3.34 -11.04
C LEU A 79 4.18 4.47 -10.28
N TYR A 80 4.57 4.73 -9.03
CA TYR A 80 4.03 5.84 -8.25
C TYR A 80 4.26 7.20 -8.92
N GLU A 81 5.47 7.45 -9.42
CA GLU A 81 5.81 8.68 -10.14
C GLU A 81 4.99 8.84 -11.44
N ASN A 82 4.76 7.74 -12.17
CA ASN A 82 3.89 7.71 -13.36
C ASN A 82 2.43 8.02 -13.02
N ILE A 83 1.92 7.47 -11.91
CA ILE A 83 0.55 7.74 -11.46
C ILE A 83 0.40 9.21 -11.08
N ILE A 84 1.35 9.77 -10.31
CA ILE A 84 1.35 11.21 -10.00
C ILE A 84 1.33 12.04 -11.28
N TYR A 85 2.13 11.67 -12.29
CA TYR A 85 2.15 12.36 -13.57
C TYR A 85 0.79 12.31 -14.27
N ILE A 86 0.15 11.14 -14.35
CA ILE A 86 -1.19 10.98 -14.94
C ILE A 86 -2.20 11.88 -14.22
N ILE A 87 -2.21 11.85 -12.89
CA ILE A 87 -3.15 12.62 -12.07
C ILE A 87 -2.93 14.12 -12.28
N ALA A 88 -1.69 14.58 -12.16
CA ALA A 88 -1.33 15.99 -12.30
C ALA A 88 -1.69 16.53 -13.69
N THR A 89 -1.34 15.80 -14.74
CA THR A 89 -1.64 16.19 -16.13
C THR A 89 -3.12 16.07 -16.50
N SER A 90 -3.89 15.25 -15.78
CA SER A 90 -5.33 15.07 -16.02
C SER A 90 -6.21 15.99 -15.16
N TYR A 91 -5.66 16.62 -14.11
CA TYR A 91 -6.38 17.54 -13.24
C TYR A 91 -6.52 18.96 -13.82
N ASP A 92 -5.55 19.38 -14.64
CA ASP A 92 -5.61 20.55 -15.53
C ASP A 92 -5.96 21.91 -14.90
N LYS A 93 -4.92 22.57 -14.38
CA LYS A 93 -4.72 24.03 -14.51
C LYS A 93 -3.24 24.28 -14.84
N GLU A 94 -2.91 24.33 -16.13
CA GLU A 94 -1.63 24.82 -16.69
C GLU A 94 -0.32 24.23 -16.15
N ILE A 95 -0.24 22.92 -15.86
CA ILE A 95 1.08 22.31 -15.59
C ILE A 95 1.81 22.11 -16.93
N LYS A 96 2.64 23.08 -17.32
CA LYS A 96 3.63 22.88 -18.40
C LYS A 96 4.69 21.89 -17.92
N THR A 97 4.49 20.61 -18.22
CA THR A 97 5.50 19.58 -17.97
C THR A 97 6.59 19.67 -19.05
N THR A 98 7.83 19.91 -18.61
CA THR A 98 9.06 19.87 -19.43
C THR A 98 9.89 18.66 -19.01
N LEU A 99 11.00 18.39 -19.71
CA LEU A 99 11.96 17.36 -19.32
C LEU A 99 12.54 17.60 -17.91
N ASP A 100 12.56 18.85 -17.45
CA ASP A 100 13.11 19.24 -16.15
C ASP A 100 12.08 19.17 -15.01
N THR A 101 10.81 18.89 -15.32
CA THR A 101 9.77 18.82 -14.29
C THR A 101 10.05 17.67 -13.34
N SER A 102 10.28 18.01 -12.07
CA SER A 102 10.64 17.02 -11.06
C SER A 102 9.40 16.34 -10.46
N PRO A 103 9.51 15.08 -9.99
CA PRO A 103 8.41 14.43 -9.25
C PRO A 103 7.93 15.23 -8.03
N ARG A 104 8.80 16.07 -7.44
CA ARG A 104 8.46 16.95 -6.32
C ARG A 104 7.48 18.04 -6.73
N GLU A 105 7.61 18.61 -7.92
CA GLU A 105 6.71 19.66 -8.41
C GLU A 105 5.31 19.10 -8.65
N LEU A 106 5.22 17.91 -9.25
CA LEU A 106 3.94 17.24 -9.47
C LEU A 106 3.25 16.91 -8.14
N ARG A 107 3.99 16.40 -7.13
CA ARG A 107 3.42 16.16 -5.79
C ARG A 107 2.87 17.42 -5.13
N LYS A 108 3.58 18.55 -5.24
CA LYS A 108 3.08 19.83 -4.71
C LYS A 108 1.76 20.25 -5.36
N VAL A 109 1.55 19.94 -6.63
CA VAL A 109 0.28 20.22 -7.30
C VAL A 109 -0.82 19.34 -6.72
N LEU A 110 -0.57 18.04 -6.55
CA LEU A 110 -1.52 17.12 -5.92
C LEU A 110 -1.87 17.55 -4.48
N GLU A 111 -0.87 17.86 -3.65
CA GLU A 111 -1.06 18.32 -2.27
C GLU A 111 -1.96 19.56 -2.18
N LYS A 112 -1.69 20.58 -3.01
CA LYS A 112 -2.46 21.84 -3.02
C LYS A 112 -3.89 21.68 -3.51
N ASN A 113 -4.17 20.60 -4.24
CA ASN A 113 -5.44 20.36 -4.90
C ASN A 113 -6.07 19.02 -4.47
N CYS A 114 -5.72 18.53 -3.29
CA CYS A 114 -6.10 17.18 -2.87
C CYS A 114 -7.63 17.01 -2.86
N SER A 115 -8.35 17.96 -2.27
CA SER A 115 -9.82 17.94 -2.16
C SER A 115 -10.56 18.04 -3.49
N SER A 116 -9.92 18.56 -4.54
CA SER A 116 -10.52 18.62 -5.88
C SER A 116 -10.16 17.42 -6.74
N ILE A 117 -9.00 16.79 -6.49
CA ILE A 117 -8.51 15.61 -7.22
C ILE A 117 -9.09 14.30 -6.65
N PHE A 118 -9.16 14.19 -5.33
CA PHE A 118 -9.54 12.98 -4.60
C PHE A 118 -10.82 13.21 -3.80
N THR A 119 -11.53 12.14 -3.45
CA THR A 119 -12.63 12.22 -2.48
C THR A 119 -12.08 12.49 -1.08
N ASP A 120 -12.96 12.66 -0.09
CA ASP A 120 -12.60 12.97 1.30
C ASP A 120 -11.78 11.88 2.00
N TYR A 121 -11.54 10.75 1.32
CA TYR A 121 -10.83 9.60 1.87
C TYR A 121 -9.29 9.65 1.69
N PHE A 122 -8.72 10.62 0.97
CA PHE A 122 -7.25 10.72 0.78
C PHE A 122 -6.67 12.03 1.32
N GLU A 123 -5.70 11.92 2.25
CA GLU A 123 -5.03 13.06 2.89
C GLU A 123 -3.79 13.53 2.11
N PRO A 124 -3.51 14.86 2.06
CA PRO A 124 -2.35 15.42 1.37
C PRO A 124 -1.00 14.86 1.82
N GLU A 125 -0.83 14.53 3.11
CA GLU A 125 0.41 13.96 3.63
C GLU A 125 0.77 12.62 2.98
N GLY A 126 -0.23 11.90 2.47
CA GLY A 126 -0.07 10.61 1.79
C GLY A 126 0.96 10.64 0.68
N PHE A 127 0.98 11.70 -0.16
CA PHE A 127 1.89 11.79 -1.31
C PHE A 127 3.36 11.80 -0.89
N ASN A 128 3.70 12.58 0.15
CA ASN A 128 5.06 12.66 0.65
C ASN A 128 5.45 11.44 1.46
N ASN A 129 4.50 10.83 2.18
CA ASN A 129 4.75 9.62 2.95
C ASN A 129 5.08 8.43 2.04
N ILE A 130 4.32 8.21 0.96
CA ILE A 130 4.60 7.18 -0.05
C ILE A 130 5.97 7.42 -0.68
N TYR A 131 6.27 8.64 -1.12
CA TYR A 131 7.55 8.95 -1.75
C TYR A 131 8.74 8.71 -0.82
N LYS A 132 8.66 9.24 0.42
CA LYS A 132 9.72 9.07 1.43
C LYS A 132 9.94 7.60 1.72
N TYR A 133 8.87 6.81 1.84
CA TYR A 133 8.95 5.37 2.05
C TYR A 133 9.72 4.70 0.91
N LEU A 134 9.30 4.88 -0.35
CA LEU A 134 9.92 4.23 -1.50
C LEU A 134 11.37 4.67 -1.72
N CYS A 135 11.71 5.93 -1.41
CA CYS A 135 13.08 6.42 -1.48
C CYS A 135 14.02 5.70 -0.49
N LYS A 136 13.54 5.25 0.67
CA LYS A 136 14.35 4.46 1.61
C LYS A 136 14.81 3.15 0.98
N PHE A 137 13.92 2.53 0.20
CA PHE A 137 14.22 1.28 -0.48
C PHE A 137 15.06 1.46 -1.73
N ILE A 138 15.20 2.64 -2.32
CA ILE A 138 15.88 2.77 -3.63
C ILE A 138 17.19 3.55 -3.52
N HIS A 139 17.48 4.13 -2.36
CA HIS A 139 18.76 4.78 -2.13
C HIS A 139 19.91 3.74 -2.28
N PRO A 140 20.88 3.96 -3.20
CA PRO A 140 21.87 2.95 -3.60
C PRO A 140 22.68 2.37 -2.44
N CYS A 141 23.00 3.19 -1.44
CA CYS A 141 23.73 2.78 -0.25
C CYS A 141 22.85 2.04 0.76
N SER A 142 21.57 2.42 0.89
CA SER A 142 20.67 1.87 1.89
C SER A 142 20.23 0.46 1.52
N LEU A 143 19.87 0.24 0.26
CA LEU A 143 19.19 -0.98 -0.17
C LEU A 143 20.13 -2.18 -0.35
N LYS A 144 21.33 -1.96 -0.91
CA LYS A 144 22.32 -3.04 -1.09
C LYS A 144 22.85 -3.52 0.25
N GLU A 145 23.11 -2.60 1.17
CA GLU A 145 23.44 -2.94 2.56
C GLU A 145 22.28 -3.68 3.22
N LEU A 146 21.05 -3.15 3.15
CA LEU A 146 19.83 -3.81 3.65
C LEU A 146 19.73 -5.26 3.18
N VAL A 147 19.82 -5.52 1.87
CA VAL A 147 19.71 -6.87 1.31
C VAL A 147 20.89 -7.75 1.71
N SER A 148 22.11 -7.22 1.75
CA SER A 148 23.27 -7.99 2.24
C SER A 148 23.11 -8.44 3.69
N TYR A 149 22.47 -7.63 4.54
CA TYR A 149 22.15 -7.99 5.92
C TYR A 149 20.95 -8.94 6.00
N MET A 150 19.93 -8.75 5.15
CA MET A 150 18.71 -9.56 5.14
C MET A 150 18.87 -10.93 4.49
N ASN A 151 19.84 -11.12 3.59
CA ASN A 151 20.14 -12.43 3.01
C ASN A 151 20.51 -13.48 4.07
N LYS A 152 20.88 -13.04 5.28
CA LYS A 152 21.15 -13.91 6.44
C LYS A 152 19.89 -14.31 7.22
N THR A 153 18.73 -13.67 6.98
CA THR A 153 17.49 -13.89 7.73
C THR A 153 16.25 -13.70 6.83
N ILE A 154 15.82 -14.79 6.18
CA ILE A 154 14.65 -14.82 5.27
C ILE A 154 13.37 -14.24 5.90
N LYS A 155 13.24 -14.36 7.22
CA LYS A 155 12.12 -13.81 8.00
C LYS A 155 12.00 -12.29 7.90
N TYR A 156 13.12 -11.55 7.92
CA TYR A 156 13.10 -10.09 7.81
C TYR A 156 12.73 -9.62 6.42
N LYS A 157 13.25 -10.31 5.40
CA LYS A 157 12.87 -10.08 4.01
C LYS A 157 11.36 -10.19 3.80
N ASN A 158 10.71 -11.18 4.43
CA ASN A 158 9.26 -11.34 4.34
C ASN A 158 8.51 -10.13 4.94
N TYR A 159 8.88 -9.64 6.13
CA TYR A 159 8.27 -8.43 6.70
C TYR A 159 8.30 -7.24 5.73
N LEU A 160 9.37 -7.12 4.95
CA LEU A 160 9.52 -6.02 3.99
C LEU A 160 8.71 -6.22 2.73
N LEU A 161 8.65 -7.45 2.23
CA LEU A 161 7.83 -7.79 1.08
C LEU A 161 6.35 -7.52 1.40
N GLU A 162 5.89 -7.90 2.60
CA GLU A 162 4.52 -7.61 3.04
C GLU A 162 4.27 -6.10 3.20
N ASN A 163 5.25 -5.38 3.75
CA ASN A 163 5.14 -3.93 3.89
C ASN A 163 5.17 -3.22 2.52
N LEU A 164 5.94 -3.72 1.57
CA LEU A 164 5.98 -3.23 0.19
C LEU A 164 4.67 -3.55 -0.55
N LYS A 165 4.09 -4.74 -0.33
CA LYS A 165 2.76 -5.10 -0.83
C LYS A 165 1.71 -4.12 -0.31
N TYR A 166 1.71 -3.84 0.99
CA TYR A 166 0.82 -2.83 1.56
C TYR A 166 1.00 -1.46 0.91
N MET A 167 2.24 -1.03 0.66
CA MET A 167 2.49 0.24 -0.03
C MET A 167 1.98 0.25 -1.48
N MET A 168 2.04 -0.88 -2.18
CA MET A 168 1.41 -1.05 -3.48
C MET A 168 -0.11 -0.86 -3.38
N LEU A 169 -0.77 -1.50 -2.41
CA LEU A 169 -2.22 -1.34 -2.17
C LEU A 169 -2.60 0.12 -1.89
N VAL A 170 -1.78 0.87 -1.13
CA VAL A 170 -2.02 2.31 -0.87
C VAL A 170 -1.95 3.12 -2.17
N ILE A 171 -1.04 2.77 -3.08
CA ILE A 171 -0.91 3.43 -4.39
C ILE A 171 -2.08 3.06 -5.30
N GLU A 172 -2.53 1.80 -5.29
CA GLU A 172 -3.74 1.34 -6.00
C GLU A 172 -4.98 2.07 -5.51
N TYR A 173 -5.15 2.15 -4.19
CA TYR A 173 -6.22 2.89 -3.54
C TYR A 173 -6.22 4.37 -3.94
N MET A 174 -5.07 5.05 -3.85
CA MET A 174 -4.91 6.44 -4.30
C MET A 174 -5.35 6.58 -5.75
N TYR A 175 -4.90 5.67 -6.62
CA TYR A 175 -5.20 5.74 -8.03
C TYR A 175 -6.68 5.55 -8.32
N LEU A 176 -7.31 4.50 -7.76
CA LEU A 176 -8.75 4.26 -7.90
C LEU A 176 -9.59 5.40 -7.35
N ASN A 177 -9.20 5.99 -6.22
CA ASN A 177 -9.90 7.15 -5.66
C ASN A 177 -9.96 8.31 -6.67
N PHE A 178 -8.82 8.63 -7.29
CA PHE A 178 -8.76 9.62 -8.36
C PHE A 178 -9.63 9.21 -9.56
N LEU A 179 -9.53 7.97 -10.02
CA LEU A 179 -10.27 7.48 -11.19
C LEU A 179 -11.79 7.56 -10.96
N ASN A 180 -12.27 7.09 -9.81
CA ASN A 180 -13.69 7.12 -9.42
C ASN A 180 -14.23 8.55 -9.35
N LYS A 181 -13.48 9.47 -8.72
CA LYS A 181 -13.88 10.87 -8.67
C LYS A 181 -13.89 11.51 -10.05
N LYS A 182 -12.89 11.21 -10.89
CA LYS A 182 -12.74 11.82 -12.21
C LYS A 182 -13.89 11.51 -13.16
N ILE A 183 -14.39 10.27 -13.12
CA ILE A 183 -15.50 9.84 -13.99
C ILE A 183 -16.88 10.02 -13.35
N SER A 184 -16.96 10.64 -12.17
CA SER A 184 -18.18 10.78 -11.38
C SER A 184 -18.91 9.43 -11.26
N ASN A 185 -18.17 8.37 -10.90
CA ASN A 185 -18.71 7.01 -10.90
C ASN A 185 -19.71 6.81 -9.75
N GLU A 186 -20.93 7.31 -9.91
CA GLU A 186 -22.04 7.10 -8.97
C GLU A 186 -22.48 5.62 -8.91
N GLU A 187 -22.04 4.79 -9.87
CA GLU A 187 -22.39 3.36 -9.97
C GLU A 187 -21.35 2.39 -9.40
N SER A 188 -20.12 2.83 -9.08
CA SER A 188 -19.13 1.90 -8.51
C SER A 188 -19.53 1.54 -7.08
N LYS A 189 -19.98 0.31 -6.89
CA LYS A 189 -20.17 -0.32 -5.58
C LYS A 189 -18.84 -0.70 -4.92
N PHE A 190 -17.71 -0.35 -5.53
CA PHE A 190 -16.40 -0.65 -4.99
C PHE A 190 -16.15 0.18 -3.73
N ASP A 191 -16.35 -0.47 -2.58
CA ASP A 191 -15.99 0.07 -1.29
C ASP A 191 -14.47 0.21 -1.14
N LEU A 192 -13.99 1.44 -1.22
CA LEU A 192 -12.58 1.78 -1.01
C LEU A 192 -12.15 1.66 0.47
N ASN A 193 -13.09 1.60 1.42
CA ASN A 193 -12.80 1.54 2.86
C ASN A 193 -12.07 0.27 3.26
N PHE A 194 -12.09 -0.76 2.41
CA PHE A 194 -11.31 -1.97 2.61
C PHE A 194 -9.78 -1.72 2.75
N ILE A 195 -9.27 -0.56 2.28
CA ILE A 195 -7.89 -0.14 2.56
C ILE A 195 -7.58 -0.03 4.06
N HIS A 196 -8.58 0.24 4.91
CA HIS A 196 -8.43 0.26 6.36
C HIS A 196 -8.09 -1.13 6.93
N LEU A 197 -8.69 -2.19 6.38
CA LEU A 197 -8.31 -3.56 6.77
C LEU A 197 -6.86 -3.87 6.37
N CYS A 198 -6.45 -3.46 5.16
CA CYS A 198 -5.07 -3.63 4.71
C CYS A 198 -4.08 -2.86 5.61
N THR A 199 -4.45 -1.65 6.02
CA THR A 199 -3.70 -0.82 6.97
C THR A 199 -3.52 -1.54 8.29
N TYR A 200 -4.59 -2.10 8.82
CA TYR A 200 -4.57 -2.89 10.04
C TYR A 200 -3.65 -4.12 9.94
N VAL A 201 -3.76 -4.89 8.87
CA VAL A 201 -2.89 -6.05 8.61
C VAL A 201 -1.42 -5.63 8.55
N ASN A 202 -1.10 -4.52 7.89
CA ASN A 202 0.26 -4.00 7.84
C ASN A 202 0.75 -3.51 9.22
N LEU A 203 -0.11 -2.93 10.06
CA LEU A 203 0.25 -2.55 11.43
C LEU A 203 0.64 -3.78 12.25
N MET A 204 -0.09 -4.90 12.11
CA MET A 204 0.32 -6.17 12.71
C MET A 204 1.69 -6.61 12.19
N ASN A 205 1.92 -6.54 10.87
CA ASN A 205 3.20 -6.90 10.25
C ASN A 205 4.38 -6.13 10.86
N VAL A 206 4.23 -4.82 11.04
CA VAL A 206 5.25 -3.97 11.66
C VAL A 206 5.43 -4.31 13.15
N ALA A 207 4.34 -4.57 13.89
CA ALA A 207 4.42 -4.93 15.30
C ALA A 207 5.19 -6.26 15.51
N TYR A 208 4.94 -7.27 14.68
CA TYR A 208 5.68 -8.54 14.70
C TYR A 208 7.16 -8.34 14.37
N TYR A 209 7.46 -7.53 13.34
CA TYR A 209 8.84 -7.17 13.02
C TYR A 209 9.55 -6.58 14.24
N ILE A 210 8.98 -5.54 14.87
CA ILE A 210 9.56 -4.86 16.04
C ILE A 210 9.81 -5.83 17.19
N ASN A 211 8.85 -6.70 17.50
CA ASN A 211 8.99 -7.68 18.56
C ASN A 211 10.16 -8.64 18.31
N ASP A 212 10.35 -9.08 17.06
CA ASP A 212 11.44 -9.98 16.68
C ASP A 212 12.83 -9.32 16.67
N VAL A 213 12.90 -8.00 16.55
CA VAL A 213 14.16 -7.24 16.50
C VAL A 213 14.44 -6.46 17.78
N LYS A 214 13.58 -6.56 18.80
CA LYS A 214 13.65 -5.85 20.09
C LYS A 214 15.04 -5.86 20.74
N ASP A 215 15.72 -7.01 20.68
CA ASP A 215 17.04 -7.19 21.29
C ASP A 215 18.20 -6.84 20.34
N SER A 216 17.90 -6.44 19.09
CA SER A 216 18.84 -6.11 18.02
C SER A 216 18.75 -4.63 17.59
N LYS A 217 19.04 -3.73 18.55
CA LYS A 217 19.02 -2.27 18.34
C LYS A 217 19.88 -1.79 17.15
N SER A 218 20.97 -2.49 16.85
CA SER A 218 21.88 -2.17 15.74
C SER A 218 21.26 -2.49 14.37
N PHE A 219 20.48 -3.58 14.27
CA PHE A 219 19.79 -3.97 13.03
C PHE A 219 18.62 -3.03 12.73
N ILE A 220 17.83 -2.64 13.74
CA ILE A 220 16.76 -1.63 13.59
C ILE A 220 17.32 -0.29 13.09
N LYS A 221 18.38 0.23 13.71
CA LYS A 221 19.01 1.49 13.30
C LYS A 221 19.59 1.44 11.89
N ARG A 222 20.14 0.30 11.48
CA ARG A 222 20.65 0.08 10.11
C ARG A 222 19.52 -0.08 9.10
N TYR A 223 18.40 -0.70 9.50
CA TYR A 223 17.20 -0.85 8.69
C TYR A 223 16.56 0.52 8.36
N PHE A 224 16.58 1.43 9.32
CA PHE A 224 16.12 2.82 9.17
C PHE A 224 17.28 3.80 8.87
N TYR A 225 18.25 3.37 8.05
CA TYR A 225 19.36 4.22 7.62
C TYR A 225 18.81 5.57 7.10
N TYR A 226 19.35 6.67 7.62
CA TYR A 226 18.89 8.08 7.48
C TYR A 226 17.89 8.62 8.51
N ASP A 227 17.44 7.85 9.50
CA ASP A 227 16.81 8.43 10.69
C ASP A 227 17.87 8.78 11.75
N THR A 228 18.72 9.76 11.44
CA THR A 228 19.87 10.16 12.29
C THR A 228 19.48 10.53 13.71
N ASN A 229 18.22 10.91 13.94
CA ASN A 229 17.70 11.34 15.24
C ASN A 229 16.70 10.35 15.84
N ASN A 230 16.50 9.17 15.24
CA ASN A 230 15.44 8.20 15.60
C ASN A 230 14.02 8.79 15.61
N LYS A 231 13.79 9.94 14.97
CA LYS A 231 12.51 10.67 15.00
C LYS A 231 11.42 9.84 14.31
N TYR A 232 11.73 9.29 13.14
CA TYR A 232 10.79 8.43 12.40
C TYR A 232 10.51 7.12 13.16
N ILE A 233 11.53 6.52 13.78
CA ILE A 233 11.36 5.32 14.61
C ILE A 233 10.44 5.63 15.78
N ILE A 234 10.67 6.72 16.52
CA ILE A 234 9.87 7.12 17.68
C ILE A 234 8.43 7.44 17.26
N GLU A 235 8.23 8.28 16.24
CA GLU A 235 6.90 8.63 15.74
C GLU A 235 6.09 7.39 15.32
N ASN A 236 6.73 6.41 14.67
CA ASN A 236 6.04 5.17 14.31
C ASN A 236 5.87 4.24 15.51
N GLN A 237 6.81 4.18 16.45
CA GLN A 237 6.65 3.41 17.69
C GLN A 237 5.50 3.95 18.54
N GLU A 238 5.34 5.26 18.65
CA GLU A 238 4.22 5.90 19.32
C GLU A 238 2.90 5.61 18.60
N LYS A 239 2.85 5.74 17.27
CA LYS A 239 1.67 5.35 16.48
C LYS A 239 1.32 3.88 16.65
N ILE A 240 2.32 2.99 16.61
CA ILE A 240 2.14 1.54 16.79
C ILE A 240 1.70 1.22 18.22
N LYS A 241 2.23 1.93 19.22
CA LYS A 241 1.81 1.78 20.61
C LYS A 241 0.37 2.22 20.79
N VAL A 242 -0.03 3.36 20.24
CA VAL A 242 -1.43 3.84 20.26
C VAL A 242 -2.34 2.85 19.54
N VAL A 243 -1.92 2.33 18.39
CA VAL A 243 -2.66 1.28 17.68
C VAL A 243 -2.78 0.04 18.57
N TYR A 244 -1.68 -0.45 19.14
CA TYR A 244 -1.65 -1.64 19.98
C TYR A 244 -2.53 -1.49 21.24
N GLU A 245 -2.47 -0.33 21.89
CA GLU A 245 -3.34 0.04 23.02
C GLU A 245 -4.80 0.11 22.56
N THR A 246 -5.09 0.71 21.41
CA THR A 246 -6.44 0.73 20.82
C THR A 246 -6.97 -0.68 20.54
N LEU A 247 -6.12 -1.58 20.06
CA LEU A 247 -6.47 -2.98 19.79
C LEU A 247 -6.73 -3.79 21.05
N ILE A 248 -6.15 -3.39 22.18
CA ILE A 248 -6.37 -4.03 23.48
C ILE A 248 -7.58 -3.42 24.18
N ASP A 249 -7.65 -2.09 24.26
CA ASP A 249 -8.62 -1.35 25.06
C ASP A 249 -9.97 -1.18 24.36
N LYS A 250 -9.98 -1.15 23.02
CA LYS A 250 -11.20 -1.06 22.18
C LYS A 250 -11.40 -2.31 21.34
N LYS A 251 -10.90 -3.43 21.83
CA LYS A 251 -10.89 -4.71 21.11
C LYS A 251 -12.25 -5.05 20.48
N ASP A 252 -13.35 -4.90 21.22
CA ASP A 252 -14.67 -5.26 20.74
C ASP A 252 -15.14 -4.38 19.56
N LEU A 253 -14.86 -3.07 19.62
CA LEU A 253 -15.14 -2.13 18.53
C LEU A 253 -14.29 -2.44 17.29
N VAL A 254 -13.00 -2.74 17.49
CA VAL A 254 -12.10 -3.13 16.40
C VAL A 254 -12.57 -4.46 15.77
N GLU A 255 -13.02 -5.43 16.58
CA GLU A 255 -13.56 -6.68 16.06
C GLU A 255 -14.86 -6.47 15.27
N GLU A 256 -15.68 -5.49 15.65
CA GLU A 256 -16.88 -5.09 14.91
C GLU A 256 -16.53 -4.42 13.57
N ASP A 257 -15.65 -3.41 13.58
CA ASP A 257 -15.15 -2.74 12.38
C ASP A 257 -14.51 -3.73 11.40
N ILE A 258 -13.69 -4.65 11.90
CA ILE A 258 -13.06 -5.70 11.06
C ILE A 258 -14.13 -6.62 10.47
N LYS A 259 -15.19 -6.99 11.20
CA LYS A 259 -16.26 -7.83 10.67
C LYS A 259 -17.02 -7.11 9.55
N GLU A 260 -17.32 -5.82 9.72
CA GLU A 260 -17.98 -5.04 8.68
C GLU A 260 -17.11 -4.90 7.43
N LEU A 261 -15.84 -4.54 7.60
CA LEU A 261 -14.86 -4.44 6.50
C LEU A 261 -14.64 -5.80 5.80
N THR A 262 -14.68 -6.91 6.53
CA THR A 262 -14.56 -8.25 5.94
C THR A 262 -15.79 -8.62 5.14
N LYS A 263 -17.01 -8.25 5.59
CA LYS A 263 -18.24 -8.47 4.80
C LYS A 263 -18.21 -7.66 3.51
N ALA A 264 -17.76 -6.41 3.55
CA ALA A 264 -17.60 -5.58 2.37
C ALA A 264 -16.61 -6.21 1.38
N LEU A 265 -15.47 -6.71 1.89
CA LEU A 265 -14.51 -7.45 1.09
C LEU A 265 -15.12 -8.72 0.47
N ASP A 266 -15.84 -9.53 1.25
CA ASP A 266 -16.43 -10.78 0.75
C ASP A 266 -17.40 -10.51 -0.40
N CYS A 267 -18.19 -9.43 -0.33
CA CYS A 267 -19.02 -8.97 -1.45
C CYS A 267 -18.16 -8.65 -2.68
N GLN A 268 -17.11 -7.83 -2.53
CA GLN A 268 -16.22 -7.46 -3.64
C GLN A 268 -15.47 -8.66 -4.24
N ILE A 269 -15.03 -9.62 -3.41
CA ILE A 269 -14.39 -10.85 -3.87
C ILE A 269 -15.34 -11.66 -4.75
N ASN A 270 -16.62 -11.77 -4.35
CA ASN A 270 -17.61 -12.54 -5.10
C ASN A 270 -17.94 -11.92 -6.47
N GLU A 271 -17.83 -10.60 -6.57
CA GLU A 271 -18.03 -9.84 -7.81
C GLU A 271 -16.75 -9.79 -8.68
N SER A 272 -15.57 -10.06 -8.11
CA SER A 272 -14.30 -10.02 -8.84
C SER A 272 -14.11 -11.21 -9.80
N LYS A 273 -13.50 -10.93 -10.96
CA LYS A 273 -13.04 -11.95 -11.92
C LYS A 273 -11.97 -12.87 -11.34
N TYR A 274 -11.27 -12.46 -10.28
CA TYR A 274 -10.23 -13.24 -9.61
C TYR A 274 -10.73 -14.11 -8.46
N LYS A 275 -12.05 -14.27 -8.27
CA LYS A 275 -12.62 -15.04 -7.15
C LYS A 275 -12.02 -16.43 -6.94
N VAL A 276 -11.65 -17.13 -8.02
CA VAL A 276 -11.03 -18.47 -7.95
C VAL A 276 -9.62 -18.39 -7.39
N THR A 277 -8.79 -17.47 -7.91
CA THR A 277 -7.45 -17.19 -7.38
C THR A 277 -7.49 -16.76 -5.93
N ILE A 278 -8.45 -15.91 -5.55
CA ILE A 278 -8.64 -15.47 -4.16
C ILE A 278 -9.03 -16.64 -3.25
N ALA A 279 -9.91 -17.52 -3.70
CA ALA A 279 -10.29 -18.73 -2.97
C ALA A 279 -9.09 -19.67 -2.76
N ASP A 280 -8.21 -19.82 -3.76
CA ASP A 280 -7.00 -20.63 -3.64
C ASP A 280 -6.00 -20.02 -2.64
N ILE A 281 -5.79 -18.69 -2.67
CA ILE A 281 -4.95 -17.96 -1.70
C ILE A 281 -5.44 -18.19 -0.27
N LEU A 282 -6.75 -18.02 -0.03
CA LEU A 282 -7.37 -18.20 1.28
C LEU A 282 -7.33 -19.67 1.72
N GLY A 283 -7.59 -20.60 0.79
CA GLY A 283 -7.55 -22.04 1.00
C GLY A 283 -6.16 -22.60 1.30
N GLY A 284 -5.10 -21.85 1.00
CA GLY A 284 -3.71 -22.23 1.28
C GLY A 284 -3.19 -23.35 0.41
N LYS A 285 -3.69 -23.43 -0.82
CA LYS A 285 -3.07 -24.21 -1.89
C LYS A 285 -1.88 -23.47 -2.49
#